data_AF-W7V156-F1
#
_entry.id   AF-W7V156-F1
#
_cell.length_a   1.000
_cell.length_b   1.000
_cell.length_c   1.000
_cell.angle_alpha   90.00
_cell.angle_beta   90.00
_cell.angle_gamma   90.00
#
_symmetry.space_group_name_H-M   'P 1'
#
loop_
_entity.id
_entity.type
_entity.pdbx_description
1 polymer ?
#
loop_
_entity_poly.entity_id
_entity_poly.type
_entity_poly.pdbx_seq_one_letter_code
_entity_poly.pdbx_strand_id
1 'polypeptide(L)'
;MLKKTAKRTGAGIMSLALLLGTAGMMPVPSASAAAGVTINEVCPKNTTYAAPDGGMYDWIELYNNSGSAVDISGWGISDKEDTPYRFTIPSGTVLQPNTGKIFFCDGTAGETNSAVAPFGLSTSGEMLVLTDKSGNVASKITFTDMAKDTSYGQYPDGSGEYYVLKPTPGANNSAPEGSNAVRTPSFSAESGFYDNSFALSIEVPQGTTVYYTTDGSDPTTESQRYGSPITVQDMTSQPNKYSARTDISAYTDVLAPDEGVLKAAVVRAIAVDSQGRQSAIITKTYFIGSANVAKYRNMKVVSLVTDPSNLFDYEKGIYVTGKVYEEGGGGFSFPGMGGGGFNMGDWGNQGGDAQQGGFGGFAGFGGQQAGGNAQQGGFGDINLGGAGGPVVAADEEEVLQEDLGSLELGGIDVAADEDTQQGGAQQGGWG
;
A
#
# COMPACT_ATOMS: atom_id res chain seq x y z
N MET A 1 61.43 -40.00 -37.41
CA MET A 1 61.94 -40.94 -36.38
C MET A 1 62.25 -40.14 -35.12
N LEU A 2 62.14 -40.78 -33.93
CA LEU A 2 62.02 -40.24 -32.55
C LEU A 2 60.62 -39.65 -32.26
N LYS A 3 59.61 -40.34 -31.69
CA LYS A 3 59.41 -41.17 -30.46
C LYS A 3 59.37 -40.40 -29.11
N LYS A 4 58.11 -40.23 -28.64
CA LYS A 4 57.51 -40.38 -27.27
C LYS A 4 58.15 -39.58 -26.11
N THR A 5 57.42 -39.02 -25.14
CA THR A 5 56.37 -39.56 -24.23
C THR A 5 55.89 -38.35 -23.37
N ALA A 6 54.70 -38.21 -22.77
CA ALA A 6 53.83 -39.11 -22.02
C ALA A 6 52.42 -38.51 -21.84
N LYS A 7 51.35 -39.30 -22.07
CA LYS A 7 50.35 -39.86 -21.10
C LYS A 7 49.28 -38.84 -20.63
N ARG A 8 48.03 -38.93 -21.12
CA ARG A 8 46.88 -39.81 -20.70
C ARG A 8 46.39 -39.42 -19.30
N THR A 9 45.14 -39.01 -19.08
CA THR A 9 43.86 -39.79 -19.10
C THR A 9 42.68 -38.78 -19.05
N GLY A 10 41.58 -38.91 -19.82
CA GLY A 10 40.43 -39.82 -19.62
C GLY A 10 39.52 -39.29 -18.48
N ALA A 11 38.21 -39.07 -18.57
CA ALA A 11 37.10 -39.47 -19.45
C ALA A 11 36.03 -38.33 -19.40
N GLY A 12 35.16 -38.06 -20.38
CA GLY A 12 34.08 -38.92 -20.86
C GLY A 12 33.04 -39.12 -19.74
N ILE A 13 31.78 -38.68 -19.82
CA ILE A 13 30.77 -39.11 -20.81
C ILE A 13 29.44 -38.32 -20.58
N MET A 14 28.78 -37.99 -21.71
CA MET A 14 27.34 -37.86 -22.02
C MET A 14 26.35 -37.24 -21.01
N SER A 15 25.67 -36.16 -21.39
CA SER A 15 24.38 -36.09 -22.15
C SER A 15 23.16 -36.40 -21.29
N LEU A 16 22.17 -35.49 -21.24
CA LEU A 16 20.82 -35.71 -21.80
C LEU A 16 19.85 -34.55 -21.47
N ALA A 17 19.18 -34.07 -22.52
CA ALA A 17 17.83 -33.50 -22.61
C ALA A 17 17.36 -32.31 -21.74
N LEU A 18 17.12 -31.20 -22.44
CA LEU A 18 15.83 -30.50 -22.58
C LEU A 18 14.75 -30.81 -21.52
N LEU A 19 14.49 -29.82 -20.66
CA LEU A 19 13.14 -29.49 -20.23
C LEU A 19 13.02 -27.97 -20.24
N LEU A 20 12.40 -27.40 -21.30
CA LEU A 20 11.78 -26.09 -21.19
C LEU A 20 10.64 -26.25 -20.18
N GLY A 21 10.94 -25.98 -18.91
CA GLY A 21 9.92 -25.73 -17.91
C GLY A 21 9.30 -24.40 -18.26
N THR A 22 8.09 -24.44 -18.81
CA THR A 22 7.15 -23.32 -18.73
C THR A 22 6.94 -23.04 -17.24
N ALA A 23 7.72 -22.10 -16.70
CA ALA A 23 7.36 -21.46 -15.45
C ALA A 23 6.06 -20.71 -15.72
N GLY A 24 4.94 -21.35 -15.42
CA GLY A 24 3.68 -20.64 -15.28
C GLY A 24 3.93 -19.54 -14.26
N MET A 25 3.83 -18.30 -14.70
CA MET A 25 3.66 -17.17 -13.80
C MET A 25 2.40 -17.49 -12.99
N MET A 26 2.58 -17.94 -11.75
CA MET A 26 1.48 -17.99 -10.80
C MET A 26 1.19 -16.53 -10.45
N PRO A 27 -0.04 -16.02 -10.69
CA PRO A 27 -0.38 -14.69 -10.29
C PRO A 27 -0.24 -14.61 -8.76
N VAL A 28 0.63 -13.71 -8.30
CA VAL A 28 0.66 -13.25 -6.92
C VAL A 28 -0.75 -12.73 -6.63
N PRO A 29 -1.40 -13.07 -5.52
CA PRO A 29 -2.65 -12.41 -5.16
C PRO A 29 -2.34 -10.92 -4.96
N SER A 30 -2.63 -10.12 -5.99
CA SER A 30 -2.67 -8.66 -5.86
C SER A 30 -3.52 -8.33 -4.64
N ALA A 31 -3.08 -7.36 -3.83
CA ALA A 31 -3.98 -6.66 -2.91
C ALA A 31 -5.33 -6.50 -3.61
N SER A 32 -6.41 -6.99 -2.98
CA SER A 32 -7.71 -7.26 -3.63
C SER A 32 -7.93 -6.33 -4.81
N ALA A 33 -7.93 -6.87 -6.03
CA ALA A 33 -8.05 -6.05 -7.24
C ALA A 33 -9.35 -5.21 -7.25
N ALA A 34 -10.32 -5.56 -6.41
CA ALA A 34 -11.51 -4.79 -6.09
C ALA A 34 -11.22 -3.41 -5.45
N ALA A 35 -10.14 -3.27 -4.66
CA ALA A 35 -9.80 -2.02 -3.97
C ALA A 35 -9.29 -0.92 -4.92
N GLY A 36 -8.88 -1.28 -6.15
CA GLY A 36 -8.30 -0.35 -7.11
C GLY A 36 -9.23 0.08 -8.25
N VAL A 37 -10.42 -0.51 -8.39
CA VAL A 37 -11.35 -0.20 -9.49
C VAL A 37 -12.58 0.52 -8.94
N THR A 38 -12.84 1.71 -9.46
CA THR A 38 -13.94 2.57 -9.01
C THR A 38 -14.91 2.90 -10.15
N ILE A 39 -16.12 3.34 -9.78
CA ILE A 39 -17.01 4.03 -10.72
C ILE A 39 -16.48 5.45 -10.88
N ASN A 40 -15.80 5.75 -11.98
CA ASN A 40 -15.08 7.02 -12.14
C ASN A 40 -15.97 8.17 -12.58
N GLU A 41 -16.90 7.91 -13.49
CA GLU A 41 -17.74 8.94 -14.07
C GLU A 41 -19.05 8.30 -14.56
N VAL A 42 -20.18 8.98 -14.36
CA VAL A 42 -21.49 8.48 -14.80
C VAL A 42 -22.26 9.61 -15.46
N CYS A 43 -22.89 9.35 -16.61
CA CYS A 43 -23.78 10.28 -17.28
C CYS A 43 -25.19 9.66 -17.42
N PRO A 44 -26.15 10.03 -16.55
CA PRO A 44 -27.49 9.45 -16.53
C PRO A 44 -28.40 9.86 -17.68
N LYS A 45 -28.02 10.89 -18.45
CA LYS A 45 -28.76 11.27 -19.65
C LYS A 45 -27.85 11.86 -20.68
N ASN A 46 -27.32 11.00 -21.54
CA ASN A 46 -26.38 11.37 -22.59
C ASN A 46 -27.08 11.50 -23.95
N THR A 47 -26.78 12.59 -24.67
CA THR A 47 -27.18 12.77 -26.07
C THR A 47 -26.06 13.28 -26.97
N THR A 48 -24.84 13.32 -26.43
CA THR A 48 -23.69 13.96 -27.07
C THR A 48 -22.56 12.98 -27.40
N TYR A 49 -22.52 11.83 -26.73
CA TYR A 49 -21.51 10.79 -26.95
C TYR A 49 -22.13 9.50 -27.49
N ALA A 50 -21.85 9.16 -28.74
CA ALA A 50 -22.44 7.98 -29.39
C ALA A 50 -21.71 6.69 -29.00
N ALA A 51 -22.48 5.64 -28.73
CA ALA A 51 -21.99 4.28 -28.66
C ALA A 51 -21.52 3.77 -30.05
N PRO A 52 -20.78 2.65 -30.11
CA PRO A 52 -20.28 2.11 -31.39
C PRO A 52 -21.36 1.79 -32.42
N ASP A 53 -22.59 1.52 -31.99
CA ASP A 53 -23.76 1.30 -32.85
C ASP A 53 -24.47 2.60 -33.27
N GLY A 54 -23.97 3.76 -32.83
CA GLY A 54 -24.53 5.09 -33.09
C GLY A 54 -25.61 5.52 -32.09
N GLY A 55 -25.99 4.67 -31.13
CA GLY A 55 -26.97 4.99 -30.09
C GLY A 55 -26.45 6.03 -29.11
N MET A 56 -27.35 6.86 -28.58
CA MET A 56 -27.06 7.78 -27.48
C MET A 56 -27.64 7.18 -26.20
N TYR A 57 -26.80 6.44 -25.49
CA TYR A 57 -27.17 5.74 -24.26
C TYR A 57 -26.55 6.43 -23.05
N ASP A 58 -27.16 6.22 -21.89
CA ASP A 58 -26.54 6.58 -20.63
C ASP A 58 -25.26 5.75 -20.48
N TRP A 59 -24.32 6.19 -19.65
CA TRP A 59 -23.07 5.45 -19.52
C TRP A 59 -22.43 5.60 -18.15
N ILE A 60 -21.64 4.59 -17.82
CA ILE A 60 -20.84 4.43 -16.62
C ILE A 60 -19.41 4.18 -17.06
N GLU A 61 -18.47 4.97 -16.57
CA GLU A 61 -17.05 4.73 -16.73
C GLU A 61 -16.48 4.11 -15.45
N LEU A 62 -15.76 3.00 -15.60
CA LEU A 62 -14.96 2.41 -14.54
C LEU A 62 -13.50 2.81 -14.73
N TYR A 63 -12.77 3.06 -13.64
CA TYR A 63 -11.34 3.41 -13.71
C TYR A 63 -10.51 2.54 -12.77
N ASN A 64 -9.34 2.13 -13.25
CA ASN A 64 -8.36 1.40 -12.45
C ASN A 64 -7.31 2.38 -11.91
N ASN A 65 -7.41 2.72 -10.63
CA ASN A 65 -6.47 3.58 -9.92
C ASN A 65 -5.21 2.84 -9.44
N SER A 66 -5.15 1.51 -9.62
CA SER A 66 -4.01 0.73 -9.17
C SER A 66 -2.84 0.81 -10.15
N GLY A 67 -1.63 0.51 -9.66
CA GLY A 67 -0.42 0.41 -10.48
C GLY A 67 -0.33 -0.86 -11.33
N SER A 68 -1.37 -1.70 -11.36
CA SER A 68 -1.36 -3.01 -12.02
C SER A 68 -2.61 -3.22 -12.90
N ALA A 69 -2.51 -4.06 -13.92
CA ALA A 69 -3.67 -4.40 -14.73
C ALA A 69 -4.67 -5.24 -13.92
N VAL A 70 -5.96 -4.94 -14.03
CA VAL A 70 -7.04 -5.63 -13.31
C VAL A 70 -8.00 -6.30 -14.30
N ASP A 71 -8.15 -7.63 -14.18
CA ASP A 71 -9.19 -8.37 -14.89
C ASP A 71 -10.54 -8.21 -14.19
N ILE A 72 -11.46 -7.50 -14.84
CA ILE A 72 -12.82 -7.24 -14.35
C ILE A 72 -13.86 -8.15 -15.02
N SER A 73 -13.43 -9.24 -15.65
CA SER A 73 -14.31 -10.24 -16.24
C SER A 73 -15.25 -10.84 -15.19
N GLY A 74 -16.56 -10.80 -15.45
CA GLY A 74 -17.57 -11.36 -14.56
C GLY A 74 -17.94 -10.48 -13.37
N TRP A 75 -17.40 -9.27 -13.27
CA TRP A 75 -17.86 -8.29 -12.28
C TRP A 75 -19.28 -7.79 -12.65
N GLY A 76 -20.01 -7.34 -11.64
CA GLY A 76 -21.38 -6.83 -11.77
C GLY A 76 -21.44 -5.31 -11.72
N ILE A 77 -22.20 -4.70 -12.63
CA ILE A 77 -22.65 -3.32 -12.55
C ILE A 77 -24.17 -3.33 -12.35
N SER A 78 -24.66 -2.60 -11.35
CA SER A 78 -26.08 -2.53 -11.05
C SER A 78 -26.49 -1.19 -10.44
N ASP A 79 -27.73 -0.81 -10.70
CA ASP A 79 -28.48 0.27 -10.05
C ASP A 79 -29.29 -0.23 -8.82
N LYS A 80 -29.12 -1.51 -8.46
CA LYS A 80 -29.85 -2.19 -7.39
C LYS A 80 -28.94 -3.07 -6.55
N GLU A 81 -28.99 -2.84 -5.25
CA GLU A 81 -28.12 -3.51 -4.27
C GLU A 81 -28.47 -5.00 -4.08
N ASP A 82 -29.75 -5.34 -4.17
CA ASP A 82 -30.25 -6.71 -4.06
C ASP A 82 -29.97 -7.57 -5.31
N THR A 83 -29.59 -6.93 -6.41
CA THR A 83 -29.31 -7.57 -7.71
C THR A 83 -27.99 -7.04 -8.29
N PRO A 84 -26.83 -7.31 -7.66
CA PRO A 84 -25.56 -6.64 -7.99
C PRO A 84 -24.98 -6.94 -9.38
N TYR A 85 -25.52 -7.95 -10.09
CA TYR A 85 -25.03 -8.41 -11.41
C TYR A 85 -26.04 -8.17 -12.54
N ARG A 86 -26.86 -7.11 -12.47
CA ARG A 86 -27.81 -6.76 -13.55
C ARG A 86 -27.11 -6.65 -14.92
N PHE A 87 -25.89 -6.13 -14.93
CA PHE A 87 -24.97 -6.27 -16.06
C PHE A 87 -23.71 -6.99 -15.59
N THR A 88 -23.38 -8.11 -16.24
CA THR A 88 -22.14 -8.85 -15.98
C THR A 88 -21.12 -8.51 -17.05
N ILE A 89 -19.95 -8.01 -16.64
CA ILE A 89 -18.90 -7.56 -17.55
C ILE A 89 -18.35 -8.75 -18.37
N PRO A 90 -18.27 -8.63 -19.72
CA PRO A 90 -17.84 -9.72 -20.59
C PRO A 90 -16.43 -10.24 -20.29
N SER A 91 -16.23 -11.53 -20.53
CA SER A 91 -14.93 -12.20 -20.37
C SER A 91 -13.82 -11.57 -21.22
N GLY A 92 -12.61 -11.51 -20.67
CA GLY A 92 -11.44 -10.91 -21.31
C GLY A 92 -11.37 -9.39 -21.15
N THR A 93 -12.16 -8.81 -20.24
CA THR A 93 -12.12 -7.37 -19.99
C THR A 93 -11.07 -7.05 -18.93
N VAL A 94 -9.97 -6.44 -19.36
CA VAL A 94 -8.87 -6.02 -18.49
C VAL A 94 -8.73 -4.50 -18.53
N LEU A 95 -8.72 -3.85 -17.37
CA LEU A 95 -8.35 -2.45 -17.21
C LEU A 95 -6.85 -2.34 -16.99
N GLN A 96 -6.15 -1.56 -17.81
CA GLN A 96 -4.75 -1.25 -17.59
C GLN A 96 -4.60 -0.27 -16.42
N PRO A 97 -3.40 -0.17 -15.80
CA PRO A 97 -3.15 0.83 -14.76
C PRO A 97 -3.50 2.23 -15.23
N ASN A 98 -4.17 3.02 -14.39
CA ASN A 98 -4.53 4.42 -14.67
C ASN A 98 -5.32 4.61 -15.97
N THR A 99 -6.25 3.69 -16.28
CA THR A 99 -7.12 3.79 -17.45
C THR A 99 -8.60 3.59 -17.09
N GLY A 100 -9.46 4.27 -17.86
CA GLY A 100 -10.91 4.16 -17.79
C GLY A 100 -11.50 3.26 -18.88
N LYS A 101 -12.69 2.70 -18.64
CA LYS A 101 -13.51 2.02 -19.65
C LYS A 101 -14.99 2.34 -19.46
N ILE A 102 -15.63 2.70 -20.56
CA ILE A 102 -17.05 3.02 -20.62
C ILE A 102 -17.90 1.75 -20.81
N PHE A 103 -19.02 1.71 -20.11
CA PHE A 103 -20.12 0.78 -20.24
C PHE A 103 -21.40 1.57 -20.48
N PHE A 104 -22.09 1.28 -21.58
CA PHE A 104 -23.36 1.93 -21.92
C PHE A 104 -24.54 1.26 -21.21
N CYS A 105 -25.59 2.03 -20.94
CA CYS A 105 -26.77 1.61 -20.19
C CYS A 105 -28.03 2.08 -20.94
N ASP A 106 -28.90 1.14 -21.30
CA ASP A 106 -30.23 1.43 -21.82
C ASP A 106 -31.17 0.23 -21.58
N GLY A 107 -32.33 0.50 -21.00
CA GLY A 107 -33.29 -0.55 -20.63
C GLY A 107 -33.91 -1.31 -21.82
N THR A 108 -33.94 -0.73 -23.02
CA THR A 108 -34.49 -1.38 -24.22
C THR A 108 -33.39 -1.99 -25.08
N ALA A 109 -32.32 -1.25 -25.36
CA ALA A 109 -31.21 -1.74 -26.17
C ALA A 109 -30.49 -2.91 -25.48
N GLY A 110 -30.33 -2.85 -24.15
CA GLY A 110 -29.71 -3.93 -23.38
C GLY A 110 -30.49 -5.25 -23.39
N GLU A 111 -31.77 -5.28 -23.80
CA GLU A 111 -32.52 -6.54 -23.98
C GLU A 111 -32.02 -7.35 -25.19
N THR A 112 -31.40 -6.68 -26.17
CA THR A 112 -30.98 -7.31 -27.44
C THR A 112 -29.49 -7.13 -27.74
N ASN A 113 -28.81 -6.21 -27.06
CA ASN A 113 -27.39 -5.95 -27.19
C ASN A 113 -26.68 -6.20 -25.85
N SER A 114 -25.98 -7.33 -25.74
CA SER A 114 -25.25 -7.71 -24.52
C SER A 114 -24.03 -6.84 -24.20
N ALA A 115 -23.67 -5.88 -25.07
CA ALA A 115 -22.67 -4.85 -24.78
C ALA A 115 -23.26 -3.64 -24.04
N VAL A 116 -24.58 -3.56 -23.91
CA VAL A 116 -25.31 -2.49 -23.22
C VAL A 116 -25.95 -3.07 -21.96
N ALA A 117 -25.77 -2.40 -20.83
CA ALA A 117 -26.40 -2.77 -19.58
C ALA A 117 -27.93 -2.65 -19.70
N PRO A 118 -28.72 -3.67 -19.28
CA PRO A 118 -30.16 -3.74 -19.50
C PRO A 118 -30.94 -2.91 -18.46
N PHE A 119 -30.49 -1.68 -18.27
CA PHE A 119 -31.11 -0.67 -17.41
C PHE A 119 -30.70 0.72 -17.91
N GLY A 120 -31.58 1.70 -17.73
CA GLY A 120 -31.24 3.12 -17.90
C GLY A 120 -30.93 3.74 -16.55
N LEU A 121 -30.42 4.96 -16.55
CA LEU A 121 -30.12 5.70 -15.33
C LEU A 121 -31.12 6.83 -15.13
N SER A 122 -31.54 7.05 -13.89
CA SER A 122 -32.49 8.12 -13.56
C SER A 122 -31.81 9.47 -13.40
N THR A 123 -32.23 10.50 -14.14
CA THR A 123 -31.77 11.89 -13.91
C THR A 123 -32.20 12.47 -12.57
N SER A 124 -33.13 11.82 -11.84
CA SER A 124 -33.56 12.26 -10.51
C SER A 124 -32.68 11.71 -9.37
N GLY A 125 -31.57 11.08 -9.73
CA GLY A 125 -30.68 10.42 -8.79
C GLY A 125 -30.98 8.92 -8.65
N GLU A 126 -29.90 8.17 -8.43
CA GLU A 126 -29.93 6.73 -8.29
C GLU A 126 -28.63 6.26 -7.60
N MET A 127 -28.66 5.04 -7.07
CA MET A 127 -27.48 4.37 -6.53
C MET A 127 -26.89 3.49 -7.62
N LEU A 128 -25.55 3.41 -7.71
CA LEU A 128 -24.85 2.44 -8.52
C LEU A 128 -23.86 1.67 -7.67
N VAL A 129 -23.77 0.37 -7.92
CA VAL A 129 -22.85 -0.55 -7.27
C VAL A 129 -22.04 -1.31 -8.32
N LEU A 130 -20.73 -1.37 -8.08
CA LEU A 130 -19.79 -2.23 -8.76
C LEU A 130 -19.41 -3.36 -7.80
N THR A 131 -19.63 -4.60 -8.22
CA THR A 131 -19.37 -5.80 -7.42
C THR A 131 -18.35 -6.68 -8.13
N ASP A 132 -17.32 -7.10 -7.41
CA ASP A 132 -16.33 -8.02 -7.96
C ASP A 132 -16.92 -9.41 -8.23
N LYS A 133 -16.20 -10.27 -8.95
CA LYS A 133 -16.66 -11.62 -9.29
C LYS A 133 -16.96 -12.52 -8.06
N SER A 134 -16.42 -12.18 -6.89
CA SER A 134 -16.59 -12.93 -5.65
C SER A 134 -17.80 -12.45 -4.83
N GLY A 135 -18.45 -11.36 -5.24
CA GLY A 135 -19.58 -10.75 -4.53
C GLY A 135 -19.22 -9.60 -3.60
N ASN A 136 -17.96 -9.15 -3.56
CA ASN A 136 -17.57 -8.00 -2.74
C ASN A 136 -17.89 -6.70 -3.47
N VAL A 137 -18.36 -5.68 -2.75
CA VAL A 137 -18.54 -4.34 -3.30
C VAL A 137 -17.16 -3.70 -3.53
N ALA A 138 -16.83 -3.41 -4.79
CA ALA A 138 -15.63 -2.69 -5.17
C ALA A 138 -15.85 -1.17 -5.10
N SER A 139 -17.02 -0.70 -5.54
CA SER A 139 -17.37 0.72 -5.52
C SER A 139 -18.88 0.87 -5.42
N LYS A 140 -19.33 1.91 -4.71
CA LYS A 140 -20.74 2.26 -4.57
C LYS A 140 -20.87 3.78 -4.56
N ILE A 141 -21.79 4.31 -5.35
CA ILE A 141 -22.08 5.73 -5.42
C ILE A 141 -23.58 5.98 -5.37
N THR A 142 -23.96 7.15 -4.91
CA THR A 142 -25.32 7.67 -5.07
C THR A 142 -25.19 9.08 -5.61
N PHE A 143 -25.82 9.35 -6.74
CA PHE A 143 -25.91 10.70 -7.30
C PHE A 143 -27.35 11.21 -7.17
N THR A 144 -27.53 12.52 -7.21
CA THR A 144 -28.82 13.18 -7.05
C THR A 144 -29.31 13.71 -8.40
N ASP A 145 -30.24 14.68 -8.38
CA ASP A 145 -30.73 15.33 -9.58
C ASP A 145 -29.59 15.81 -10.49
N MET A 146 -29.57 15.32 -11.72
CA MET A 146 -28.58 15.63 -12.73
C MET A 146 -29.23 16.20 -13.98
N ALA A 147 -28.60 17.24 -14.53
CA ALA A 147 -29.01 17.76 -15.83
C ALA A 147 -28.57 16.80 -16.95
N LYS A 148 -29.32 16.83 -18.05
CA LYS A 148 -28.92 16.16 -19.28
C LYS A 148 -27.53 16.64 -19.74
N ASP A 149 -26.73 15.70 -20.28
CA ASP A 149 -25.35 15.92 -20.75
C ASP A 149 -24.43 16.51 -19.65
N THR A 150 -24.69 16.15 -18.40
CA THR A 150 -23.78 16.33 -17.27
C THR A 150 -23.39 14.97 -16.70
N SER A 151 -22.21 14.91 -16.09
CA SER A 151 -21.71 13.69 -15.46
C SER A 151 -21.47 13.90 -13.97
N TYR A 152 -21.48 12.80 -13.22
CA TYR A 152 -21.06 12.76 -11.83
C TYR A 152 -19.81 11.89 -11.76
N GLY A 153 -18.67 12.49 -11.41
CA GLY A 153 -17.38 11.81 -11.55
C GLY A 153 -16.32 12.27 -10.57
N GLN A 154 -15.34 11.40 -10.34
CA GLN A 154 -14.24 11.60 -9.41
C GLN A 154 -13.19 12.55 -9.98
N TYR A 155 -12.75 13.50 -9.18
CA TYR A 155 -11.57 14.28 -9.52
C TYR A 155 -10.60 14.38 -8.33
N PRO A 156 -9.36 13.88 -8.46
CA PRO A 156 -8.77 13.19 -9.62
C PRO A 156 -9.41 11.83 -9.89
N ASP A 157 -9.26 11.33 -11.12
CA ASP A 157 -9.82 10.04 -11.53
C ASP A 157 -9.41 8.91 -10.59
N GLY A 158 -10.38 8.09 -10.20
CA GLY A 158 -10.16 6.90 -9.39
C GLY A 158 -9.84 7.13 -7.91
N SER A 159 -9.57 8.35 -7.45
CA SER A 159 -9.15 8.60 -6.05
C SER A 159 -9.73 9.85 -5.39
N GLY A 160 -10.39 10.71 -6.16
CA GLY A 160 -10.92 11.97 -5.66
C GLY A 160 -12.39 11.93 -5.21
N GLU A 161 -12.83 13.07 -4.69
CA GLU A 161 -14.23 13.36 -4.43
C GLU A 161 -15.03 13.38 -5.74
N TYR A 162 -16.33 13.12 -5.64
CA TYR A 162 -17.23 13.21 -6.78
C TYR A 162 -17.79 14.62 -6.96
N TYR A 163 -17.86 15.05 -8.21
CA TYR A 163 -18.38 16.36 -8.60
C TYR A 163 -19.38 16.21 -9.75
N VAL A 164 -20.26 17.20 -9.90
CA VAL A 164 -20.98 17.39 -11.15
C VAL A 164 -20.02 18.03 -12.16
N LEU A 165 -19.77 17.32 -13.26
CA LEU A 165 -18.75 17.64 -14.24
C LEU A 165 -19.36 17.84 -15.63
N LYS A 166 -18.56 18.47 -16.49
CA LYS A 166 -18.74 18.35 -17.93
C LYS A 166 -18.27 16.93 -18.33
N PRO A 167 -19.09 16.16 -19.05
CA PRO A 167 -18.76 14.79 -19.46
C PRO A 167 -17.40 14.66 -20.17
N THR A 168 -16.60 13.69 -19.73
CA THR A 168 -15.29 13.36 -20.32
C THR A 168 -15.16 11.87 -20.68
N PRO A 169 -16.11 11.28 -21.44
CA PRO A 169 -16.13 9.85 -21.70
C PRO A 169 -14.81 9.36 -22.32
N GLY A 170 -14.13 8.45 -21.61
CA GLY A 170 -12.90 7.79 -22.02
C GLY A 170 -11.65 8.66 -21.88
N ALA A 171 -11.78 9.85 -21.29
CA ALA A 171 -10.71 10.79 -21.02
C ALA A 171 -10.67 11.12 -19.53
N ASN A 172 -9.53 11.61 -19.05
CA ASN A 172 -9.42 12.02 -17.66
C ASN A 172 -10.39 13.17 -17.32
N ASN A 173 -11.02 13.07 -16.16
CA ASN A 173 -11.90 14.11 -15.63
C ASN A 173 -11.13 15.43 -15.49
N SER A 174 -11.81 16.52 -15.84
CA SER A 174 -11.27 17.88 -15.67
C SER A 174 -11.48 18.38 -14.25
N ALA A 175 -10.57 19.23 -13.76
CA ALA A 175 -10.71 19.84 -12.45
C ALA A 175 -12.03 20.62 -12.36
N PRO A 176 -12.90 20.31 -11.37
CA PRO A 176 -14.11 21.10 -11.15
C PRO A 176 -13.73 22.50 -10.64
N GLU A 177 -14.55 23.49 -10.98
CA GLU A 177 -14.39 24.83 -10.43
C GLU A 177 -14.48 24.79 -8.89
N GLY A 178 -13.50 25.37 -8.21
CA GLY A 178 -13.43 25.41 -6.75
C GLY A 178 -12.89 24.14 -6.07
N SER A 179 -12.59 23.06 -6.80
CA SER A 179 -11.89 21.91 -6.20
C SER A 179 -10.43 22.28 -5.89
N ASN A 180 -9.94 21.92 -4.71
CA ASN A 180 -8.52 22.07 -4.33
C ASN A 180 -7.67 20.84 -4.65
N ALA A 181 -8.26 19.78 -5.23
CA ALA A 181 -7.54 18.56 -5.49
C ALA A 181 -6.60 18.72 -6.69
N VAL A 182 -5.44 18.05 -6.64
CA VAL A 182 -4.46 18.02 -7.72
C VAL A 182 -4.12 16.58 -8.02
N ARG A 183 -4.18 16.20 -9.30
CA ARG A 183 -3.85 14.85 -9.76
C ARG A 183 -2.41 14.51 -9.38
N THR A 184 -2.22 13.33 -8.79
CA THR A 184 -0.92 12.82 -8.37
C THR A 184 -0.11 12.34 -9.57
N PRO A 185 1.23 12.44 -9.52
CA PRO A 185 2.08 11.83 -10.55
C PRO A 185 2.06 10.31 -10.46
N SER A 186 2.20 9.62 -11.59
CA SER A 186 2.29 8.15 -11.65
C SER A 186 3.73 7.71 -11.93
N PHE A 187 4.16 6.60 -11.32
CA PHE A 187 5.51 6.06 -11.48
C PHE A 187 5.48 4.86 -12.44
N SER A 188 6.52 4.72 -13.28
CA SER A 188 6.59 3.62 -14.25
C SER A 188 6.88 2.25 -13.64
N ALA A 189 7.14 2.18 -12.33
CA ALA A 189 7.43 0.94 -11.61
C ALA A 189 6.95 1.04 -10.16
N GLU A 190 6.34 -0.03 -9.69
CA GLU A 190 5.80 -0.17 -8.33
C GLU A 190 6.89 -0.40 -7.29
N SER A 191 6.59 -0.09 -6.02
CA SER A 191 7.48 -0.42 -4.89
C SER A 191 7.77 -1.93 -4.89
N GLY A 192 8.99 -2.32 -4.48
CA GLY A 192 9.32 -3.74 -4.38
C GLY A 192 10.78 -4.08 -4.57
N PHE A 193 11.01 -5.35 -4.92
CA PHE A 193 12.34 -5.97 -5.04
C PHE A 193 12.75 -6.12 -6.49
N TYR A 194 13.93 -5.62 -6.84
CA TYR A 194 14.46 -5.65 -8.20
C TYR A 194 15.90 -6.17 -8.20
N ASP A 195 16.21 -7.08 -9.11
CA ASP A 195 17.55 -7.68 -9.17
C ASP A 195 18.59 -6.69 -9.73
N ASN A 196 18.17 -5.78 -10.60
CA ASN A 196 19.03 -4.83 -11.31
C ASN A 196 18.51 -3.40 -11.19
N SER A 197 19.42 -2.43 -11.34
CA SER A 197 19.07 -1.01 -11.48
C SER A 197 18.24 -0.75 -12.74
N PHE A 198 17.41 0.28 -12.70
CA PHE A 198 16.53 0.63 -13.82
C PHE A 198 16.25 2.14 -13.89
N ALA A 199 15.70 2.57 -15.03
CA ALA A 199 15.25 3.94 -15.22
C ALA A 199 13.77 4.06 -14.83
N LEU A 200 13.49 4.85 -13.80
CA LEU A 200 12.16 5.16 -13.31
C LEU A 200 11.65 6.43 -14.00
N SER A 201 10.59 6.30 -14.79
CA SER A 201 9.90 7.45 -15.35
C SER A 201 8.74 7.86 -14.44
N ILE A 202 8.48 9.17 -14.38
CA ILE A 202 7.29 9.75 -13.75
C ILE A 202 6.41 10.34 -14.85
N GLU A 203 5.15 9.93 -14.90
CA GLU A 203 4.14 10.58 -15.73
C GLU A 203 3.70 11.88 -15.07
N VAL A 204 3.78 12.99 -15.81
CA VAL A 204 3.42 14.32 -15.33
C VAL A 204 1.96 14.58 -15.66
N PRO A 205 1.08 14.75 -14.65
CA PRO A 205 -0.31 15.10 -14.87
C PRO A 205 -0.44 16.38 -15.71
N GLN A 206 -1.39 16.40 -16.65
CA GLN A 206 -1.61 17.55 -17.51
C GLN A 206 -1.83 18.84 -16.69
N GLY A 207 -1.15 19.92 -17.09
CA GLY A 207 -1.27 21.23 -16.42
C GLY A 207 -0.49 21.35 -15.12
N THR A 208 0.33 20.35 -14.76
CA THR A 208 1.15 20.36 -13.54
C THR A 208 2.65 20.36 -13.84
N THR A 209 3.45 20.69 -12.82
CA THR A 209 4.89 20.45 -12.77
C THR A 209 5.20 19.49 -11.63
N VAL A 210 6.00 18.46 -11.88
CA VAL A 210 6.38 17.48 -10.87
C VAL A 210 7.72 17.84 -10.22
N TYR A 211 7.78 17.71 -8.90
CA TYR A 211 8.98 17.83 -8.09
C TYR A 211 9.19 16.55 -7.28
N TYR A 212 10.45 16.16 -7.08
CA TYR A 212 10.78 14.91 -6.40
C TYR A 212 12.02 15.01 -5.53
N THR A 213 12.14 14.04 -4.62
CA THR A 213 13.29 13.82 -3.75
C THR A 213 13.72 12.35 -3.83
N THR A 214 15.01 12.09 -3.58
CA THR A 214 15.58 10.74 -3.55
C THR A 214 16.28 10.42 -2.22
N ASP A 215 16.23 11.35 -1.28
CA ASP A 215 16.85 11.25 0.04
C ASP A 215 15.84 10.91 1.15
N GLY A 216 14.57 10.72 0.77
CA GLY A 216 13.46 10.41 1.66
C GLY A 216 12.74 11.63 2.23
N SER A 217 13.20 12.86 1.99
CA SER A 217 12.51 14.08 2.45
C SER A 217 11.20 14.33 1.72
N ASP A 218 10.27 15.07 2.32
CA ASP A 218 9.03 15.49 1.65
C ASP A 218 9.39 16.43 0.47
N PRO A 219 8.92 16.15 -0.75
CA PRO A 219 9.18 17.02 -1.89
C PRO A 219 8.41 18.33 -1.76
N THR A 220 9.04 19.42 -2.18
CA THR A 220 8.46 20.77 -2.24
C THR A 220 8.74 21.39 -3.61
N THR A 221 8.27 22.61 -3.87
CA THR A 221 8.60 23.35 -5.09
C THR A 221 10.07 23.73 -5.21
N GLU A 222 10.84 23.66 -4.13
CA GLU A 222 12.30 23.87 -4.12
C GLU A 222 13.09 22.57 -4.36
N SER A 223 12.40 21.42 -4.37
CA SER A 223 13.02 20.12 -4.66
C SER A 223 13.36 19.97 -6.14
N GLN A 224 13.91 18.82 -6.53
CA GLN A 224 14.34 18.61 -7.90
C GLN A 224 13.13 18.55 -8.84
N ARG A 225 13.07 19.46 -9.81
CA ARG A 225 12.05 19.41 -10.87
C ARG A 225 12.27 18.19 -11.75
N TYR A 226 11.22 17.40 -11.97
CA TYR A 226 11.27 16.25 -12.86
C TYR A 226 11.30 16.70 -14.33
N GLY A 227 12.18 16.08 -15.11
CA GLY A 227 12.34 16.35 -16.55
C GLY A 227 12.95 15.20 -17.35
N SER A 228 13.47 14.17 -16.68
CA SER A 228 14.03 12.97 -17.29
C SER A 228 13.95 11.80 -16.30
N PRO A 229 13.96 10.54 -16.78
CA PRO A 229 13.93 9.37 -15.91
C PRO A 229 15.02 9.39 -14.83
N ILE A 230 14.68 8.87 -13.65
CA ILE A 230 15.54 8.78 -12.47
C ILE A 230 16.21 7.41 -12.47
N THR A 231 17.52 7.34 -12.23
CA THR A 231 18.20 6.04 -12.08
C THR A 231 17.97 5.52 -10.67
N VAL A 232 17.25 4.40 -10.56
CA VAL A 232 17.05 3.68 -9.29
C VAL A 232 18.06 2.54 -9.22
N GLN A 233 18.88 2.52 -8.17
CA GLN A 233 20.02 1.61 -8.06
C GLN A 233 20.23 1.12 -6.63
N ASP A 234 21.14 0.16 -6.45
CA ASP A 234 21.52 -0.34 -5.13
C ASP A 234 22.18 0.77 -4.30
N MET A 235 21.65 1.00 -3.10
CA MET A 235 22.05 2.07 -2.19
C MET A 235 23.02 1.58 -1.10
N THR A 236 23.43 0.31 -1.12
CA THR A 236 24.28 -0.30 -0.08
C THR A 236 25.59 0.45 0.13
N SER A 237 26.23 0.90 -0.96
CA SER A 237 27.49 1.65 -0.91
C SER A 237 27.35 3.09 -0.41
N GLN A 238 26.13 3.61 -0.27
CA GLN A 238 25.91 4.95 0.28
C GLN A 238 26.20 4.96 1.79
N PRO A 239 26.70 6.07 2.35
CA PRO A 239 27.01 6.18 3.77
C PRO A 239 25.83 5.77 4.67
N ASN A 240 26.13 5.03 5.73
CA ASN A 240 25.17 4.70 6.77
C ASN A 240 24.79 6.01 7.51
N LYS A 241 23.49 6.35 7.53
CA LYS A 241 22.96 7.51 8.25
C LYS A 241 22.43 7.08 9.61
N TYR A 242 21.21 6.55 9.65
CA TYR A 242 20.55 6.17 10.91
C TYR A 242 21.12 4.88 11.50
N SER A 243 21.55 3.93 10.67
CA SER A 243 22.22 2.71 11.13
C SER A 243 23.60 2.96 11.74
N ALA A 244 24.18 4.16 11.57
CA ALA A 244 25.45 4.53 12.18
C ALA A 244 25.30 5.19 13.56
N ARG A 245 24.08 5.35 14.08
CA ARG A 245 23.85 5.93 15.41
C ARG A 245 24.27 4.96 16.51
N THR A 246 24.93 5.49 17.53
CA THR A 246 25.39 4.74 18.71
C THR A 246 24.62 5.10 19.98
N ASP A 247 23.83 6.18 19.95
CA ASP A 247 22.99 6.67 21.05
C ASP A 247 21.62 6.00 21.12
N ILE A 248 21.53 4.80 20.57
CA ILE A 248 20.32 3.94 20.58
C ILE A 248 20.27 3.02 21.80
N SER A 249 21.29 3.07 22.66
CA SER A 249 21.40 2.20 23.83
C SER A 249 22.13 2.88 25.00
N ALA A 250 21.82 2.42 26.20
CA ALA A 250 22.54 2.74 27.43
C ALA A 250 23.95 2.11 27.48
N TYR A 251 24.19 1.06 26.68
CA TYR A 251 25.48 0.39 26.65
C TYR A 251 26.51 1.21 25.87
N THR A 252 27.74 1.24 26.38
CA THR A 252 28.84 2.05 25.82
C THR A 252 29.61 1.33 24.71
N ASP A 253 29.28 0.06 24.44
CA ASP A 253 29.90 -0.79 23.42
C ASP A 253 29.08 -0.90 22.13
N VAL A 254 28.03 -0.09 21.96
CA VAL A 254 27.31 -0.01 20.69
C VAL A 254 28.19 0.65 19.64
N LEU A 255 28.60 -0.14 18.65
CA LEU A 255 29.39 0.31 17.53
C LEU A 255 28.52 0.46 16.27
N ALA A 256 28.78 1.52 15.50
CA ALA A 256 28.24 1.63 14.16
C ALA A 256 28.76 0.48 13.28
N PRO A 257 27.97 -0.01 12.30
CA PRO A 257 28.46 -0.93 11.30
C PRO A 257 29.66 -0.35 10.56
N ASP A 258 30.72 -1.15 10.42
CA ASP A 258 31.95 -0.82 9.71
C ASP A 258 31.81 -0.96 8.18
N GLU A 259 30.77 -1.65 7.73
CA GLU A 259 30.41 -1.81 6.32
C GLU A 259 29.08 -1.16 5.95
N GLY A 260 28.85 -0.97 4.65
CA GLY A 260 27.59 -0.48 4.12
C GLY A 260 26.45 -1.45 4.39
N VAL A 261 25.38 -0.98 5.03
CA VAL A 261 24.17 -1.81 5.21
C VAL A 261 23.31 -1.79 3.96
N LEU A 262 22.52 -2.85 3.78
CA LEU A 262 21.47 -2.93 2.78
C LEU A 262 20.45 -1.80 2.97
N LYS A 263 20.13 -1.08 1.90
CA LYS A 263 19.26 0.11 1.90
C LYS A 263 18.30 0.08 0.71
N ALA A 264 17.09 0.55 0.92
CA ALA A 264 16.18 0.87 -0.17
C ALA A 264 16.56 2.20 -0.84
N ALA A 265 16.29 2.30 -2.13
CA ALA A 265 16.16 3.58 -2.82
C ALA A 265 14.71 4.07 -2.66
N VAL A 266 14.54 5.31 -2.22
CA VAL A 266 13.21 5.92 -2.02
C VAL A 266 13.09 7.08 -3.00
N VAL A 267 11.97 7.15 -3.73
CA VAL A 267 11.63 8.30 -4.56
C VAL A 267 10.26 8.81 -4.13
N ARG A 268 10.19 10.10 -3.83
CA ARG A 268 8.94 10.76 -3.41
C ARG A 268 8.65 11.91 -4.36
N ALA A 269 7.40 12.07 -4.78
CA ALA A 269 7.04 13.11 -5.74
C ALA A 269 5.69 13.76 -5.42
N ILE A 270 5.59 15.04 -5.81
CA ILE A 270 4.35 15.82 -5.87
C ILE A 270 4.17 16.40 -7.26
N ALA A 271 2.92 16.59 -7.67
CA ALA A 271 2.55 17.43 -8.80
C ALA A 271 2.02 18.78 -8.28
N VAL A 272 2.39 19.86 -8.95
CA VAL A 272 1.98 21.23 -8.60
C VAL A 272 1.32 21.89 -9.80
N ASP A 273 0.10 22.39 -9.62
CA ASP A 273 -0.66 23.03 -10.71
C ASP A 273 -0.26 24.50 -10.92
N SER A 274 -0.87 25.16 -11.91
CA SER A 274 -0.60 26.57 -12.24
C SER A 274 -1.02 27.55 -11.14
N GLN A 275 -1.82 27.13 -10.16
CA GLN A 275 -2.24 27.94 -9.02
C GLN A 275 -1.35 27.69 -7.78
N GLY A 276 -0.36 26.81 -7.88
CA GLY A 276 0.55 26.47 -6.79
C GLY A 276 0.01 25.42 -5.82
N ARG A 277 -1.13 24.79 -6.12
CA ARG A 277 -1.70 23.72 -5.29
C ARG A 277 -0.92 22.43 -5.53
N GLN A 278 -0.81 21.60 -4.51
CA GLN A 278 0.00 20.38 -4.54
C GLN A 278 -0.89 19.14 -4.47
N SER A 279 -0.47 18.08 -5.17
CA SER A 279 -1.04 16.75 -4.98
C SER A 279 -0.62 16.17 -3.63
N ALA A 280 -1.25 15.07 -3.22
CA ALA A 280 -0.67 14.21 -2.19
C ALA A 280 0.75 13.76 -2.59
N ILE A 281 1.60 13.51 -1.60
CA ILE A 281 2.94 12.95 -1.83
C ILE A 281 2.80 11.47 -2.18
N ILE A 282 3.27 11.08 -3.37
CA ILE A 282 3.41 9.67 -3.73
C ILE A 282 4.83 9.22 -3.36
N THR A 283 4.94 8.09 -2.66
CA THR A 283 6.21 7.49 -2.26
C THR A 283 6.35 6.12 -2.92
N LYS A 284 7.53 5.84 -3.49
CA LYS A 284 7.90 4.50 -3.95
C LYS A 284 9.22 4.07 -3.32
N THR A 285 9.25 2.83 -2.84
CA THR A 285 10.38 2.23 -2.14
C THR A 285 10.88 1.02 -2.91
N TYR A 286 12.17 1.04 -3.28
CA TYR A 286 12.77 0.03 -4.14
C TYR A 286 13.97 -0.62 -3.46
N PHE A 287 13.93 -1.94 -3.28
CA PHE A 287 15.04 -2.74 -2.80
C PHE A 287 15.78 -3.34 -4.00
N ILE A 288 16.96 -2.81 -4.31
CA ILE A 288 17.71 -3.15 -5.52
C ILE A 288 18.92 -4.03 -5.19
N GLY A 289 19.17 -5.03 -6.01
CA GLY A 289 20.38 -5.85 -5.97
C GLY A 289 20.18 -7.20 -5.30
N SER A 290 20.91 -8.21 -5.78
CA SER A 290 20.72 -9.62 -5.39
C SER A 290 20.84 -9.87 -3.89
N ALA A 291 21.63 -9.08 -3.17
CA ALA A 291 21.76 -9.19 -1.71
C ALA A 291 20.51 -8.68 -0.96
N ASN A 292 19.97 -7.51 -1.36
CA ASN A 292 18.70 -7.00 -0.83
C ASN A 292 17.57 -7.99 -1.10
N VAL A 293 17.51 -8.46 -2.35
CA VAL A 293 16.51 -9.42 -2.80
C VAL A 293 16.60 -10.72 -2.02
N ALA A 294 17.77 -11.36 -1.97
CA ALA A 294 17.91 -12.66 -1.31
C ALA A 294 17.59 -12.59 0.19
N LYS A 295 17.89 -11.46 0.84
CA LYS A 295 17.63 -11.29 2.27
C LYS A 295 16.16 -11.08 2.59
N TYR A 296 15.46 -10.26 1.79
CA TYR A 296 14.14 -9.75 2.16
C TYR A 296 12.99 -10.28 1.30
N ARG A 297 13.24 -10.90 0.14
CA ARG A 297 12.18 -11.35 -0.79
C ARG A 297 11.19 -12.33 -0.17
N ASN A 298 11.64 -13.18 0.77
CA ASN A 298 10.80 -14.16 1.45
C ASN A 298 10.30 -13.65 2.82
N MET A 299 10.43 -12.35 3.08
CA MET A 299 9.94 -11.72 4.31
C MET A 299 8.74 -10.83 3.98
N LYS A 300 7.81 -10.75 4.91
CA LYS A 300 6.83 -9.67 4.96
C LYS A 300 7.57 -8.38 5.27
N VAL A 301 7.54 -7.41 4.36
CA VAL A 301 8.21 -6.12 4.57
C VAL A 301 7.18 -5.01 4.58
N VAL A 302 7.16 -4.23 5.66
CA VAL A 302 6.35 -3.02 5.76
C VAL A 302 7.28 -1.83 5.64
N SER A 303 6.97 -0.92 4.71
CA SER A 303 7.66 0.36 4.61
C SER A 303 6.92 1.40 5.45
N LEU A 304 7.62 2.06 6.36
CA LEU A 304 7.10 3.17 7.15
C LEU A 304 7.81 4.46 6.73
N VAL A 305 7.03 5.52 6.49
CA VAL A 305 7.53 6.84 6.13
C VAL A 305 7.19 7.80 7.27
N THR A 306 8.20 8.45 7.83
CA THR A 306 8.02 9.43 8.92
C THR A 306 9.17 10.41 8.93
N ASP A 307 8.96 11.61 9.49
CA ASP A 307 10.05 12.51 9.80
C ASP A 307 11.04 11.78 10.74
N PRO A 308 12.32 11.65 10.37
CA PRO A 308 13.32 10.95 11.17
C PRO A 308 13.44 11.44 12.60
N SER A 309 13.08 12.70 12.88
CA SER A 309 13.04 13.25 14.24
C SER A 309 12.04 12.53 15.14
N ASN A 310 10.97 11.96 14.60
CA ASN A 310 10.01 11.17 15.40
C ASN A 310 10.64 9.88 15.96
N LEU A 311 11.68 9.36 15.30
CA LEU A 311 12.38 8.17 15.74
C LEU A 311 13.67 8.51 16.47
N PHE A 312 14.44 9.48 15.99
CA PHE A 312 15.82 9.68 16.41
C PHE A 312 16.15 11.06 16.97
N ASP A 313 15.17 11.94 17.17
CA ASP A 313 15.42 13.21 17.86
C ASP A 313 15.75 13.00 19.34
N TYR A 314 16.61 13.86 19.89
CA TYR A 314 17.00 13.77 21.30
C TYR A 314 15.83 14.00 22.26
N GLU A 315 14.92 14.94 21.97
CA GLU A 315 13.84 15.31 22.88
C GLU A 315 12.59 14.43 22.70
N LYS A 316 12.24 14.10 21.44
CA LYS A 316 10.99 13.39 21.12
C LYS A 316 11.16 12.02 20.44
N GLY A 317 12.39 11.64 20.09
CA GLY A 317 12.64 10.39 19.38
C GLY A 317 12.41 9.17 20.27
N ILE A 318 11.72 8.17 19.73
CA ILE A 318 11.39 6.93 20.47
C ILE A 318 12.45 5.82 20.33
N TYR A 319 13.48 6.03 19.52
CA TYR A 319 14.50 5.03 19.17
C TYR A 319 15.92 5.42 19.60
N VAL A 320 16.04 6.43 20.44
CA VAL A 320 17.30 6.87 21.07
C VAL A 320 17.11 6.93 22.57
N THR A 321 18.20 6.86 23.35
CA THR A 321 18.12 7.05 24.81
C THR A 321 17.48 8.40 25.15
N GLY A 322 17.95 9.46 24.47
CA GLY A 322 17.32 10.77 24.47
C GLY A 322 17.19 11.41 25.86
N LYS A 323 16.44 12.52 25.89
CA LYS A 323 16.25 13.37 27.08
C LYS A 323 15.65 12.62 28.26
N VAL A 324 14.67 11.74 28.02
CA VAL A 324 13.99 10.99 29.08
C VAL A 324 14.95 10.05 29.81
N TYR A 325 15.86 9.39 29.10
CA TYR A 325 16.87 8.52 29.72
C TYR A 325 17.88 9.33 30.53
N GLU A 326 18.36 10.46 29.99
CA GLU A 326 19.34 11.32 30.65
C GLU A 326 18.78 11.97 31.91
N GLU A 327 17.57 12.55 31.84
CA GLU A 327 16.91 13.18 32.98
C GLU A 327 16.45 12.14 34.02
N GLY A 328 16.16 10.90 33.59
CA GLY A 328 15.80 9.77 34.45
C GLY A 328 16.98 9.09 35.16
N GLY A 329 18.21 9.56 34.97
CA GLY A 329 19.41 9.00 35.62
C GLY A 329 19.82 7.62 35.07
N GLY A 330 19.47 7.31 33.84
CA GLY A 330 19.90 6.09 33.14
C GLY A 330 19.08 4.82 33.45
N GLY A 331 17.93 4.95 34.12
CA GLY A 331 16.97 3.87 34.34
C GLY A 331 15.55 4.28 33.94
N PHE A 332 14.76 3.33 33.42
CA PHE A 332 13.33 3.55 33.17
C PHE A 332 12.59 3.73 34.51
N SER A 333 12.20 4.95 34.85
CA SER A 333 11.33 5.23 36.01
C SER A 333 9.87 5.31 35.56
N PHE A 334 9.06 4.33 35.94
CA PHE A 334 7.61 4.40 35.80
C PHE A 334 7.00 5.30 36.89
N PRO A 335 6.17 6.30 36.56
CA PRO A 335 5.49 7.11 37.56
C PRO A 335 4.58 6.22 38.43
N GLY A 336 4.77 6.23 39.75
CA GLY A 336 3.94 5.48 40.72
C GLY A 336 4.58 4.23 41.32
N MET A 337 5.75 3.79 40.85
CA MET A 337 6.54 2.77 41.55
C MET A 337 7.58 3.45 42.44
N GLY A 338 7.33 3.46 43.75
CA GLY A 338 8.22 4.09 44.72
C GLY A 338 9.64 3.53 44.68
N GLY A 339 10.61 4.42 44.54
CA GLY A 339 11.98 4.28 45.07
C GLY A 339 12.64 2.91 44.95
N GLY A 340 12.65 2.32 43.76
CA GLY A 340 13.35 1.08 43.48
C GLY A 340 13.58 0.99 41.99
N GLY A 341 14.62 1.66 41.50
CA GLY A 341 15.01 1.58 40.09
C GLY A 341 15.23 0.11 39.70
N PHE A 342 14.59 -0.33 38.62
CA PHE A 342 14.94 -1.59 37.99
C PHE A 342 16.32 -1.44 37.37
N ASN A 343 17.35 -1.84 38.10
CA ASN A 343 18.68 -2.00 37.53
C ASN A 343 18.66 -3.29 36.70
N MET A 344 18.62 -3.20 35.36
CA MET A 344 18.85 -4.34 34.47
C MET A 344 20.33 -4.76 34.43
N GLY A 345 21.02 -4.64 35.56
CA GLY A 345 22.41 -5.02 35.74
C GLY A 345 22.56 -6.38 36.40
N ASP A 346 21.79 -7.40 36.03
CA ASP A 346 22.12 -8.80 36.41
C ASP A 346 21.35 -9.89 35.64
N TRP A 347 21.24 -9.81 34.31
CA TRP A 347 20.77 -10.96 33.50
C TRP A 347 21.90 -11.64 32.69
N GLY A 348 23.15 -11.22 32.89
CA GLY A 348 24.31 -11.72 32.15
C GLY A 348 25.27 -12.62 32.93
N ASN A 349 25.08 -12.82 34.23
CA ASN A 349 26.04 -13.56 35.05
C ASN A 349 25.49 -14.88 35.61
N GLN A 350 24.87 -15.67 34.74
CA GLN A 350 24.84 -17.13 34.91
C GLN A 350 25.42 -17.75 33.65
N GLY A 351 26.63 -18.29 33.80
CA GLY A 351 27.46 -18.77 32.70
C GLY A 351 26.87 -19.94 31.93
N GLY A 352 27.33 -20.06 30.69
CA GLY A 352 27.15 -21.24 29.84
C GLY A 352 26.17 -21.02 28.70
N ASP A 353 26.73 -20.74 27.51
CA ASP A 353 26.14 -20.99 26.20
C ASP A 353 24.72 -20.42 25.93
N ALA A 354 24.64 -19.13 25.59
CA ALA A 354 23.48 -18.58 24.89
C ALA A 354 23.96 -17.77 23.67
N GLN A 355 23.56 -18.23 22.48
CA GLN A 355 23.77 -17.55 21.21
C GLN A 355 23.15 -16.15 21.22
N GLN A 356 23.85 -15.20 20.59
CA GLN A 356 23.39 -13.84 20.29
C GLN A 356 22.01 -13.87 19.61
N GLY A 357 20.95 -13.60 20.39
CA GLY A 357 19.59 -13.41 19.92
C GLY A 357 19.11 -12.01 20.29
N GLY A 358 19.07 -11.12 19.30
CA GLY A 358 18.48 -9.79 19.45
C GLY A 358 16.97 -9.88 19.67
N PHE A 359 16.52 -9.39 20.82
CA PHE A 359 15.16 -9.00 21.20
C PHE A 359 13.99 -9.75 20.55
N GLY A 360 13.63 -10.88 21.15
CA GLY A 360 12.26 -11.41 21.11
C GLY A 360 11.53 -11.05 22.41
N GLY A 361 10.35 -10.43 22.32
CA GLY A 361 9.60 -10.05 23.52
C GLY A 361 8.29 -9.30 23.33
N PHE A 362 7.45 -9.65 22.36
CA PHE A 362 6.00 -9.53 22.55
C PHE A 362 5.55 -10.79 23.30
N ALA A 363 5.46 -10.72 24.63
CA ALA A 363 4.95 -11.83 25.44
C ALA A 363 3.41 -11.74 25.47
N GLY A 364 2.78 -12.68 24.78
CA GLY A 364 1.33 -12.88 24.80
C GLY A 364 0.80 -13.23 26.19
N PHE A 365 -0.41 -12.79 26.46
CA PHE A 365 -1.23 -13.22 27.60
C PHE A 365 -1.50 -14.73 27.49
N GLY A 366 -0.79 -15.52 28.31
CA GLY A 366 -1.07 -16.92 28.55
C GLY A 366 -1.40 -17.11 30.02
N GLY A 367 -2.67 -17.42 30.32
CA GLY A 367 -3.14 -17.61 31.68
C GLY A 367 -2.48 -18.81 32.36
N GLN A 368 -2.09 -18.62 33.62
CA GLN A 368 -1.83 -19.71 34.54
C GLN A 368 -2.43 -19.37 35.91
N GLN A 369 -3.51 -20.06 36.24
CA GLN A 369 -4.08 -20.10 37.58
C GLN A 369 -3.13 -20.85 38.52
N ALA A 370 -2.74 -20.23 39.63
CA ALA A 370 -2.39 -20.93 40.86
C ALA A 370 -2.62 -19.99 42.05
N GLY A 371 -3.49 -20.42 42.96
CA GLY A 371 -4.02 -19.61 44.07
C GLY A 371 -3.09 -19.42 45.27
N GLY A 372 -3.51 -18.53 46.17
CA GLY A 372 -2.94 -18.40 47.50
C GLY A 372 -3.16 -17.05 48.16
N ASN A 373 -4.19 -16.98 49.00
CA ASN A 373 -4.55 -15.90 49.95
C ASN A 373 -3.35 -15.23 50.67
N ALA A 374 -3.34 -13.89 50.72
CA ALA A 374 -3.06 -13.12 51.95
C ALA A 374 -3.51 -11.65 51.82
N GLN A 375 -3.92 -11.09 52.95
CA GLN A 375 -4.78 -9.92 53.12
C GLN A 375 -4.08 -8.55 53.06
N GLN A 376 -4.83 -7.59 52.52
CA GLN A 376 -5.01 -6.18 52.89
C GLN A 376 -3.92 -5.45 53.71
N GLY A 377 -3.43 -4.35 53.12
CA GLY A 377 -2.97 -3.15 53.81
C GLY A 377 -3.05 -1.96 52.87
N GLY A 378 -4.07 -1.12 53.02
CA GLY A 378 -4.37 0.00 52.13
C GLY A 378 -3.54 1.26 52.43
N PHE A 379 -3.09 1.91 51.35
CA PHE A 379 -2.81 3.35 51.21
C PHE A 379 -3.12 3.66 49.74
N GLY A 380 -4.25 4.30 49.43
CA GLY A 380 -4.34 5.75 49.26
C GLY A 380 -4.47 6.06 47.77
N ASP A 381 -5.60 6.62 47.36
CA ASP A 381 -5.93 6.94 45.97
C ASP A 381 -4.83 7.80 45.30
N ILE A 382 -4.19 7.27 44.25
CA ILE A 382 -3.51 8.11 43.26
C ILE A 382 -4.51 8.34 42.13
N ASN A 383 -5.10 9.52 42.19
CA ASN A 383 -5.90 10.13 41.15
C ASN A 383 -5.01 10.41 39.92
N LEU A 384 -5.02 9.51 38.93
CA LEU A 384 -4.57 9.82 37.57
C LEU A 384 -5.69 10.59 36.87
N GLY A 385 -5.77 11.88 37.17
CA GLY A 385 -6.65 12.80 36.48
C GLY A 385 -6.14 13.08 35.06
N GLY A 386 -6.99 12.81 34.07
CA GLY A 386 -6.88 13.26 32.68
C GLY A 386 -6.08 12.31 31.79
N ALA A 387 -6.63 11.60 30.80
CA ALA A 387 -7.92 11.72 30.13
C ALA A 387 -8.48 10.32 29.84
N GLY A 388 -9.74 10.11 30.21
CA GLY A 388 -10.53 8.98 29.76
C GLY A 388 -11.26 9.31 28.46
N GLY A 389 -11.39 8.30 27.59
CA GLY A 389 -12.23 8.27 26.39
C GLY A 389 -11.91 7.00 25.58
N PRO A 390 -12.89 6.29 25.00
CA PRO A 390 -13.19 4.93 25.44
C PRO A 390 -12.61 3.80 24.59
N VAL A 391 -12.45 2.65 25.23
CA VAL A 391 -12.41 1.33 24.61
C VAL A 391 -13.82 1.04 24.08
N VAL A 392 -13.99 0.87 22.78
CA VAL A 392 -15.21 0.31 22.17
C VAL A 392 -14.85 -1.02 21.55
N ALA A 393 -15.32 -2.09 22.17
CA ALA A 393 -15.52 -3.36 21.50
C ALA A 393 -16.57 -3.13 20.41
N ALA A 394 -16.27 -3.56 19.19
CA ALA A 394 -17.23 -3.57 18.10
C ALA A 394 -18.40 -4.49 18.48
N ASP A 395 -19.55 -3.88 18.76
CA ASP A 395 -20.86 -4.39 18.42
C ASP A 395 -21.81 -3.18 18.30
N GLU A 396 -22.42 -3.09 17.11
CA GLU A 396 -23.57 -2.27 16.71
C GLU A 396 -23.39 -0.75 16.46
N GLU A 397 -24.06 -0.31 15.39
CA GLU A 397 -24.08 1.02 14.77
C GLU A 397 -24.45 2.15 15.74
N GLU A 398 -23.68 3.24 15.78
CA GLU A 398 -24.25 4.60 15.80
C GLU A 398 -23.24 5.66 15.35
N VAL A 399 -23.71 6.55 14.47
CA VAL A 399 -22.99 7.66 13.85
C VAL A 399 -22.91 8.84 14.81
N LEU A 400 -21.72 9.30 15.19
CA LEU A 400 -21.50 10.69 15.62
C LEU A 400 -20.12 11.20 15.17
N GLN A 401 -20.16 12.24 14.33
CA GLN A 401 -19.03 13.08 13.92
C GLN A 401 -18.57 13.93 15.11
N GLU A 402 -17.31 13.81 15.53
CA GLU A 402 -16.58 14.92 16.15
C GLU A 402 -15.10 14.95 15.71
N ASP A 403 -14.65 16.19 15.55
CA ASP A 403 -13.46 16.71 14.88
C ASP A 403 -12.17 16.35 15.62
N LEU A 404 -11.32 15.50 15.02
CA LEU A 404 -9.95 15.23 15.49
C LEU A 404 -8.95 15.64 14.42
N GLY A 405 -8.10 16.61 14.79
CA GLY A 405 -7.05 17.17 13.96
C GLY A 405 -6.13 16.12 13.34
N SER A 406 -5.87 16.32 12.06
CA SER A 406 -5.09 15.50 11.13
C SER A 406 -3.71 15.08 11.67
N LEU A 407 -3.59 13.81 12.06
CA LEU A 407 -2.37 13.03 11.92
C LEU A 407 -2.36 12.46 10.50
N GLU A 408 -1.68 13.12 9.56
CA GLU A 408 -1.46 12.54 8.24
C GLU A 408 -0.48 11.37 8.37
N LEU A 409 -1.03 10.15 8.44
CA LEU A 409 -0.28 8.93 8.18
C LEU A 409 0.04 8.89 6.68
N GLY A 410 1.19 9.44 6.30
CA GLY A 410 1.71 9.31 4.94
C GLY A 410 1.86 7.84 4.57
N GLY A 411 1.02 7.38 3.63
CA GLY A 411 1.05 6.10 2.91
C GLY A 411 1.77 4.92 3.56
N ILE A 412 1.02 3.95 4.08
CA ILE A 412 1.54 2.62 4.39
C ILE A 412 1.62 1.82 3.08
N ASP A 413 2.82 1.47 2.64
CA ASP A 413 3.04 0.58 1.49
C ASP A 413 3.44 -0.81 2.04
N VAL A 414 2.57 -1.80 1.86
CA VAL A 414 2.77 -3.17 2.35
C VAL A 414 3.37 -4.01 1.23
N ALA A 415 4.60 -4.52 1.41
CA ALA A 415 5.13 -5.59 0.57
C ALA A 415 4.86 -6.93 1.26
N ALA A 416 3.79 -7.61 0.86
CA ALA A 416 3.39 -8.90 1.42
C ALA A 416 3.00 -9.89 0.32
N ASP A 417 3.48 -11.13 0.46
CA ASP A 417 2.89 -12.34 -0.14
C ASP A 417 2.56 -13.31 1.01
N GLU A 418 1.40 -13.98 0.98
CA GLU A 418 0.94 -14.93 2.02
C GLU A 418 0.88 -16.36 1.49
N ASP A 419 1.72 -17.22 2.05
CA ASP A 419 1.67 -18.66 1.85
C ASP A 419 0.49 -19.24 2.65
N THR A 420 -0.59 -19.63 1.96
CA THR A 420 -1.65 -20.45 2.58
C THR A 420 -1.35 -21.93 2.33
N GLN A 421 -0.93 -22.64 3.39
CA GLN A 421 -0.87 -24.09 3.41
C GLN A 421 -2.29 -24.68 3.34
N GLN A 422 -2.70 -25.21 2.19
CA GLN A 422 -3.80 -26.18 2.13
C GLN A 422 -3.26 -27.59 2.39
N GLY A 423 -3.50 -28.08 3.61
CA GLY A 423 -3.39 -29.50 3.95
C GLY A 423 -4.49 -30.30 3.24
N GLY A 424 -4.13 -30.94 2.12
CA GLY A 424 -4.97 -31.93 1.45
C GLY A 424 -4.88 -33.28 2.16
N ALA A 425 -5.98 -33.70 2.79
CA ALA A 425 -6.18 -35.07 3.24
C ALA A 425 -6.17 -36.03 2.05
N GLN A 426 -5.18 -36.92 1.96
CA GLN A 426 -5.25 -38.10 1.09
C GLN A 426 -5.81 -39.28 1.87
N GLN A 427 -7.04 -39.67 1.52
CA GLN A 427 -7.49 -41.04 1.71
C GLN A 427 -6.67 -41.94 0.77
N GLY A 428 -5.89 -42.84 1.34
CA GLY A 428 -5.29 -43.98 0.65
C GLY A 428 -5.74 -45.27 1.32
N GLY A 429 -6.74 -45.94 0.75
CA GLY A 429 -6.98 -47.35 0.99
C GLY A 429 -6.11 -48.18 0.05
N TRP A 430 -5.42 -49.20 0.58
CA TRP A 430 -5.43 -50.62 0.20
C TRP A 430 -4.29 -51.31 0.95
N GLY A 431 -4.69 -52.22 1.84
CA GLY A 431 -3.88 -53.03 2.75
C GLY A 431 -4.79 -53.68 3.77
#